data_AF-A0A0R3DQY3-F1
#
_entry.id   AF-A0A0R3DQY3-F1
#
_cell.length_a   1.000
_cell.length_b   1.000
_cell.length_c   1.000
_cell.angle_alpha   90.00
_cell.angle_beta   90.00
_cell.angle_gamma   90.00
#
_symmetry.space_group_name_H-M   'P 1'
#
loop_
_entity.id
_entity.type
_entity.pdbx_description
1 polymer ?
#
loop_
_entity_poly.entity_id
_entity_poly.type
_entity_poly.pdbx_seq_one_letter_code
_entity_poly.pdbx_strand_id
1 'polypeptide(L)'
;MNVPTPEERRAIEAKVSPQQRAEIEGLVKSLAPVIGDFVLKATAPLKERIRELESRPTLRYLGIWDASRTYQPGCFVTFSGSVWHAETENTGVRPGEGGFWKLAVKRGGSK
;
A
#
# COMPACT_ATOMS: atom_id res chain seq x y z
N MET A 1 15.61 13.14 18.21
CA MET A 1 16.20 12.24 19.22
C MET A 1 17.68 12.58 19.33
N ASN A 2 18.16 12.92 20.53
CA ASN A 2 19.56 13.29 20.76
C ASN A 2 20.41 12.01 20.69
N VAL A 3 21.15 11.82 19.60
CA VAL A 3 22.03 10.67 19.43
C VAL A 3 23.32 10.95 20.21
N PRO A 4 23.75 10.08 21.13
CA PRO A 4 24.97 10.31 21.91
C PRO A 4 26.19 10.54 21.02
N THR A 5 27.16 11.31 21.48
CA THR A 5 28.44 11.50 20.79
C THR A 5 29.29 10.22 20.87
N PRO A 6 30.30 10.04 20.01
CA PRO A 6 31.21 8.89 20.07
C PRO A 6 31.93 8.74 21.43
N GLU A 7 32.29 9.85 22.06
CA GLU A 7 32.92 9.87 23.38
C GLU A 7 31.94 9.42 24.48
N GLU A 8 30.68 9.90 24.42
CA GLU A 8 29.62 9.46 25.32
C GLU A 8 29.32 7.96 25.16
N ARG A 9 29.27 7.45 23.92
CA ARG A 9 29.14 6.00 23.66
C ARG A 9 30.26 5.21 24.30
N ARG A 10 31.50 5.65 24.13
CA ARG A 10 32.69 4.98 24.68
C ARG A 10 32.71 5.02 26.21
N ALA A 11 32.26 6.13 26.81
CA ALA A 11 32.13 6.28 28.26
C ALA A 11 31.01 5.41 28.84
N ILE A 12 29.89 5.25 28.13
CA ILE A 12 28.81 4.31 28.49
C ILE A 12 29.34 2.88 28.40
N GLU A 13 29.99 2.52 27.30
CA GLU A 13 30.56 1.18 27.09
C GLU A 13 31.62 0.83 28.14
N ALA A 14 32.48 1.77 28.53
CA ALA A 14 33.50 1.56 29.56
C ALA A 14 32.92 1.28 30.96
N LYS A 15 31.66 1.69 31.22
CA LYS A 15 30.97 1.44 32.49
C LYS A 15 30.34 0.05 32.59
N VAL A 16 30.22 -0.67 31.47
CA VAL A 16 29.61 -2.01 31.46
C VAL A 16 30.69 -3.07 31.64
N SER A 17 30.61 -3.81 32.75
CA SER A 17 31.58 -4.86 33.04
C SER A 17 31.50 -6.00 32.01
N PRO A 18 32.59 -6.76 31.79
CA PRO A 18 32.55 -7.94 30.91
C PRO A 18 31.46 -8.94 31.28
N GLN A 19 31.19 -9.10 32.58
CA GLN A 19 30.13 -9.97 33.09
C GLN A 19 28.73 -9.47 32.69
N GLN A 20 28.44 -8.18 32.89
CA GLN A 20 27.17 -7.58 32.46
C GLN A 20 26.96 -7.68 30.95
N ARG A 21 28.03 -7.56 30.15
CA ARG A 21 27.96 -7.75 28.69
C ARG A 21 27.58 -9.19 28.33
N ALA A 22 28.18 -10.18 28.99
CA ALA A 22 27.88 -11.60 28.76
C ALA A 22 26.44 -11.95 29.17
N GLU A 23 25.94 -11.37 30.27
CA GLU A 23 24.55 -11.53 30.71
C GLU A 23 23.56 -10.95 29.70
N ILE A 24 23.82 -9.74 29.20
CA ILE A 24 23.00 -9.10 28.15
C ILE A 24 23.03 -9.93 26.87
N GLU A 25 24.21 -10.41 26.45
CA GLU A 25 24.33 -11.23 25.26
C GLU A 25 23.56 -12.56 25.39
N GLY A 26 23.64 -13.21 26.55
CA GLY A 26 22.87 -14.41 26.85
C GLY A 26 21.37 -14.16 26.82
N LEU A 27 20.91 -13.04 27.38
CA LEU A 27 19.52 -12.63 27.36
C LEU A 27 19.03 -12.32 25.93
N VAL A 28 19.83 -11.64 25.12
CA VAL A 28 19.50 -11.37 23.71
C VAL A 28 19.42 -12.69 22.93
N LYS A 29 20.37 -13.60 23.10
CA LYS A 29 20.36 -14.91 22.43
C LYS A 29 19.12 -15.74 22.79
N SER A 30 18.63 -15.64 24.03
CA SER A 30 17.43 -16.37 24.45
C SER A 30 16.13 -15.70 23.98
N LEU A 31 16.04 -14.37 24.05
CA LEU A 31 14.82 -13.64 23.71
C LEU A 31 14.65 -13.37 22.21
N ALA A 32 15.73 -13.12 21.47
CA ALA A 32 15.68 -12.80 20.05
C ALA A 32 14.88 -13.82 19.20
N PRO A 33 15.09 -15.14 19.32
CA PRO A 33 14.30 -16.10 18.55
C PRO A 33 12.83 -16.07 18.96
N VAL A 34 12.51 -15.96 20.27
CA VAL A 34 11.13 -15.91 20.76
C VAL A 34 10.38 -14.68 20.26
N ILE A 35 11.04 -13.52 20.30
CA ILE A 35 10.49 -12.27 19.76
C ILE A 35 10.32 -12.40 18.24
N GLY A 36 11.30 -12.95 17.53
CA GLY A 36 11.24 -13.21 16.10
C GLY A 36 10.02 -14.07 15.73
N ASP A 37 9.84 -15.19 16.42
CA ASP A 37 8.72 -16.11 16.21
C ASP A 37 7.39 -15.43 16.50
N PHE A 38 7.29 -14.68 17.59
CA PHE A 38 6.06 -13.97 17.94
C PHE A 38 5.71 -12.90 16.89
N VAL A 39 6.69 -12.10 16.46
CA VAL A 39 6.51 -11.08 15.43
C VAL A 39 6.13 -11.71 14.09
N LEU A 40 6.79 -12.80 13.69
CA LEU A 40 6.45 -13.51 12.46
C LEU A 40 5.03 -14.07 12.52
N LYS A 41 4.67 -14.74 13.63
CA LYS A 41 3.33 -15.28 13.83
C LYS A 41 2.25 -14.20 13.81
N ALA A 42 2.52 -13.03 14.39
CA ALA A 42 1.58 -11.92 14.40
C ALA A 42 1.46 -11.24 13.03
N THR A 43 2.56 -11.12 12.27
CA THR A 43 2.59 -10.32 11.03
C THR A 43 2.34 -11.12 9.76
N ALA A 44 2.65 -12.42 9.72
CA ALA A 44 2.40 -13.28 8.57
C ALA A 44 0.93 -13.27 8.09
N PRO A 45 -0.09 -13.46 8.96
CA PRO A 45 -1.48 -13.43 8.50
C PRO A 45 -1.92 -12.04 8.03
N LEU A 46 -1.35 -10.98 8.59
CA LEU A 46 -1.63 -9.60 8.16
C LEU A 46 -1.06 -9.33 6.76
N LYS A 47 0.16 -9.82 6.48
CA LYS A 47 0.76 -9.74 5.14
C LYS A 47 -0.08 -10.48 4.10
N GLU A 48 -0.61 -11.66 4.45
CA GLU A 48 -1.53 -12.39 3.56
C GLU A 48 -2.81 -11.60 3.32
N ARG A 49 -3.42 -11.06 4.38
CA ARG A 49 -4.65 -10.27 4.27
C ARG A 49 -4.46 -9.00 3.44
N ILE A 50 -3.32 -8.33 3.57
CA ILE A 50 -2.99 -7.16 2.75
C ILE A 50 -2.91 -7.56 1.28
N ARG A 51 -2.18 -8.64 0.95
CA ARG A 51 -2.08 -9.13 -0.43
C ARG A 51 -3.45 -9.45 -1.01
N GLU A 52 -4.30 -10.14 -0.24
CA GLU A 52 -5.67 -10.43 -0.64
C GLU A 52 -6.43 -9.13 -0.94
N LEU A 53 -6.39 -8.14 -0.03
CA LEU A 53 -7.07 -6.86 -0.21
C LEU A 53 -6.56 -6.06 -1.41
N GLU A 54 -5.24 -6.03 -1.64
CA GLU A 54 -4.61 -5.34 -2.78
C GLU A 54 -4.91 -6.02 -4.11
N SER A 55 -5.11 -7.34 -4.11
CA SER A 55 -5.48 -8.10 -5.31
C SER A 55 -6.96 -7.94 -5.71
N ARG A 56 -7.80 -7.41 -4.81
CA ARG A 56 -9.23 -7.25 -5.10
C ARG A 56 -9.43 -6.22 -6.22
N PRO A 57 -10.33 -6.49 -7.18
CA PRO A 57 -10.75 -5.48 -8.13
C PRO A 57 -11.28 -4.26 -7.37
N THR A 58 -10.71 -3.09 -7.64
CA THR A 58 -11.17 -1.81 -7.08
C THR A 58 -11.88 -1.02 -8.16
N LEU A 59 -13.04 -0.44 -7.82
CA LEU A 59 -13.71 0.51 -8.69
C LEU A 59 -13.04 1.87 -8.51
N ARG A 60 -12.21 2.27 -9.49
CA ARG A 60 -11.54 3.57 -9.47
C ARG A 60 -12.38 4.62 -10.19
N TYR A 61 -13.29 5.28 -9.47
CA TYR A 61 -14.09 6.37 -10.03
C TYR A 61 -13.32 7.69 -10.03
N LEU A 62 -13.18 8.30 -11.20
CA LEU A 62 -12.35 9.50 -11.42
C LEU A 62 -13.17 10.77 -11.67
N GLY A 63 -14.49 10.72 -11.46
CA GLY A 63 -15.39 11.85 -11.65
C GLY A 63 -15.85 12.00 -13.10
N ILE A 64 -16.07 13.24 -13.53
CA ILE A 64 -16.48 13.57 -14.90
C ILE A 64 -15.27 13.35 -15.83
N TRP A 65 -15.53 12.85 -17.04
CA TRP A 65 -14.50 12.69 -18.07
C TRP A 65 -13.85 14.04 -18.44
N ASP A 66 -12.53 14.01 -18.64
CA ASP A 66 -11.66 15.13 -18.97
C ASP A 66 -10.69 14.70 -20.08
N ALA A 67 -10.68 15.45 -21.19
CA ALA A 67 -9.84 15.15 -22.35
C ALA A 67 -8.33 15.19 -22.05
N SER A 68 -7.91 15.96 -21.04
CA SER A 68 -6.50 16.14 -20.68
C SER A 68 -5.96 15.03 -19.78
N ARG A 69 -6.83 14.18 -19.23
CA ARG A 69 -6.47 13.12 -18.29
C ARG A 69 -6.22 11.79 -19.01
N THR A 70 -5.15 11.09 -18.62
CA THR A 70 -4.94 9.69 -18.98
C THR A 70 -5.72 8.77 -18.05
N TYR A 71 -6.51 7.87 -18.63
CA TYR A 71 -7.32 6.88 -17.93
C TYR A 71 -6.69 5.51 -18.09
N GLN A 72 -6.40 4.85 -16.97
CA GLN A 72 -5.88 3.49 -16.94
C GLN A 72 -7.01 2.45 -17.08
N PRO A 73 -6.73 1.22 -17.54
CA PRO A 73 -7.70 0.13 -17.49
C PRO A 73 -8.33 -0.03 -16.10
N GLY A 74 -9.63 -0.26 -16.03
CA GLY A 74 -10.37 -0.37 -14.76
C GLY A 74 -10.85 0.96 -14.18
N CYS A 75 -10.49 2.11 -14.77
CA CYS A 75 -11.02 3.40 -14.34
C CYS A 75 -12.49 3.59 -14.76
N PHE A 76 -13.24 4.30 -13.94
CA PHE A 76 -14.62 4.68 -14.21
C PHE A 76 -14.78 6.20 -14.25
N VAL A 77 -15.59 6.70 -15.19
CA VAL A 77 -15.92 8.12 -15.32
C VAL A 77 -17.39 8.32 -15.61
N THR A 78 -17.89 9.52 -15.34
CA THR A 78 -19.20 9.96 -15.82
C THR A 78 -19.05 10.78 -17.09
N PHE A 79 -19.81 10.43 -18.12
CA PHE A 79 -19.91 11.19 -19.37
C PHE A 79 -21.31 11.07 -19.96
N SER A 80 -21.89 12.19 -20.38
CA SER A 80 -23.25 12.27 -20.93
C SER A 80 -24.32 11.59 -20.06
N GLY A 81 -24.19 11.75 -18.73
CA GLY A 81 -25.11 11.20 -17.72
C GLY A 81 -25.01 9.68 -17.50
N SER A 82 -24.03 9.02 -18.12
CA SER A 82 -23.78 7.58 -17.98
C SER A 82 -22.42 7.32 -17.32
N VAL A 83 -22.25 6.17 -16.68
CA VAL A 83 -20.95 5.72 -16.14
C VAL A 83 -20.29 4.81 -17.16
N TRP A 84 -19.00 5.05 -17.42
CA TRP A 84 -18.19 4.34 -18.40
C TRP A 84 -16.95 3.75 -17.74
N HIS A 85 -16.57 2.56 -18.18
CA HIS A 85 -15.37 1.82 -17.79
C HIS A 85 -14.31 1.90 -18.89
N ALA A 86 -13.09 2.31 -18.56
CA ALA A 86 -11.96 2.24 -19.49
C ALA A 86 -11.46 0.79 -19.60
N GLU A 87 -11.58 0.17 -20.77
CA GLU A 87 -11.04 -1.18 -21.02
C GLU A 87 -9.54 -1.15 -21.28
N THR A 88 -9.06 -0.07 -21.90
CA THR A 88 -7.65 0.13 -22.27
C THR A 88 -7.22 1.54 -21.86
N GLU A 89 -5.90 1.71 -21.64
CA GLU A 89 -5.32 3.03 -21.40
C GLU A 89 -5.69 4.00 -22.54
N ASN A 90 -6.14 5.20 -22.21
CA ASN A 90 -6.45 6.23 -23.21
C ASN A 90 -6.38 7.66 -22.64
N THR A 91 -6.16 8.62 -23.53
CA THR A 91 -6.17 10.06 -23.25
C THR A 91 -6.91 10.76 -24.39
N GLY A 92 -7.79 11.72 -24.06
CA GLY A 92 -8.51 12.50 -25.07
C GLY A 92 -9.63 11.77 -25.82
N VAL A 93 -9.76 10.44 -25.68
CA VAL A 93 -10.83 9.66 -26.33
C VAL A 93 -12.11 9.74 -25.50
N ARG A 94 -13.22 10.16 -26.11
CA ARG A 94 -14.50 10.32 -25.43
C ARG A 94 -15.19 8.98 -25.18
N PRO A 95 -15.85 8.78 -24.03
CA PRO A 95 -16.67 7.60 -23.81
C PRO A 95 -17.83 7.50 -24.79
N GLY A 96 -18.01 6.32 -25.38
CA GLY A 96 -18.96 6.08 -26.46
C GLY A 96 -18.37 6.23 -27.87
N GLU A 97 -17.12 6.69 -27.99
CA GLU A 97 -16.36 6.70 -29.24
C GLU A 97 -15.31 5.57 -29.24
N GLY A 98 -15.32 4.74 -30.28
CA GLY A 98 -14.35 3.65 -30.43
C GLY A 98 -14.49 2.53 -29.39
N GLY A 99 -13.40 1.78 -29.17
CA GLY A 99 -13.36 0.59 -28.32
C GLY A 99 -12.63 0.76 -26.98
N PHE A 100 -12.33 1.99 -26.56
CA PHE A 100 -11.58 2.25 -25.32
C PHE A 100 -12.47 2.25 -24.08
N TRP A 101 -13.76 2.53 -24.27
CA TRP A 101 -14.74 2.71 -23.21
C TRP A 101 -15.90 1.74 -23.36
N LYS A 102 -16.26 1.10 -22.26
CA LYS A 102 -17.45 0.25 -22.14
C LYS A 102 -18.48 0.92 -21.26
N LEU A 103 -19.73 0.94 -21.72
CA LEU A 103 -20.84 1.46 -20.93
C LEU A 103 -21.06 0.57 -19.70
N ALA A 104 -20.91 1.14 -18.49
CA ALA A 104 -21.10 0.43 -17.23
C ALA A 104 -22.50 0.66 -16.65
N VAL A 105 -22.98 1.92 -16.68
CA VAL A 105 -24.33 2.27 -16.25
C VAL A 105 -24.93 3.25 -17.24
N LYS A 106 -26.06 2.89 -17.86
CA LYS A 106 -26.79 3.75 -18.79
C LYS A 106 -27.56 4.82 -18.01
N ARG A 107 -27.56 6.06 -18.51
CA ARG A 107 -28.47 7.11 -18.02
C ARG A 107 -29.93 6.65 -18.09
N GLY A 108 -30.74 7.08 -17.12
CA GLY A 108 -32.19 6.92 -17.18
C GLY A 108 -32.76 7.61 -18.43
N GLY A 109 -33.79 6.99 -19.03
CA GLY A 109 -34.60 7.64 -20.06
C GLY A 109 -35.91 8.12 -19.44
N SER A 110 -36.37 9.31 -19.80
CA SER A 110 -37.77 9.68 -19.58
C SER A 110 -38.65 8.87 -20.54
N LYS A 111 -39.79 8.36 -20.03
CA LYS A 111 -40.86 7.83 -20.88
C LYS A 111 -41.68 8.98 -21.44
#